data_AF-A0A2N9AIP8-F1
#
_entry.id   AF-A0A2N9AIP8-F1
#
_cell.length_a   1.000
_cell.length_b   1.000
_cell.length_c   1.000
_cell.angle_alpha   90.00
_cell.angle_beta   90.00
_cell.angle_gamma   90.00
#
_symmetry.space_group_name_H-M   'P 1'
#
loop_
_entity.id
_entity.type
_entity.pdbx_description
1 polymer ?
#
loop_
_entity_poly.entity_id
_entity_poly.type
_entity_poly.pdbx_seq_one_letter_code
_entity_poly.pdbx_strand_id
1 'polypeptide(L)'
;MSDFQHEAGRFAAFIDRADREEMEAVQGDLLRIALERPDPAGRAQAMDSLQAALSDRIRPDAMSPLQQAFYVAVLSMIERTKEAVAKAPARAE
;
A
#
# COMPACT_ATOMS: atom_id res chain seq x y z
N MET A 1 -13.34 6.94 -10.13
CA MET A 1 -12.92 5.58 -9.73
C MET A 1 -11.49 5.72 -9.22
N SER A 2 -11.17 5.25 -8.01
CA SER A 2 -9.79 5.33 -7.51
C SER A 2 -8.86 4.54 -8.44
N ASP A 3 -7.75 5.14 -8.86
CA ASP A 3 -6.80 4.56 -9.81
C ASP A 3 -6.13 3.27 -9.28
N PHE A 4 -6.31 2.92 -8.00
CA PHE A 4 -5.61 1.81 -7.34
C PHE A 4 -6.51 0.61 -6.99
N GLN A 5 -7.68 0.46 -7.63
CA GLN A 5 -8.59 -0.64 -7.32
C GLN A 5 -8.00 -2.03 -7.62
N HIS A 6 -7.13 -2.13 -8.63
CA HIS A 6 -6.45 -3.36 -8.97
C HIS A 6 -5.41 -3.74 -7.89
N GLU A 7 -4.55 -2.79 -7.54
CA GLU A 7 -3.50 -2.90 -6.52
C GLU A 7 -4.10 -3.21 -5.15
N ALA A 8 -5.16 -2.48 -4.76
CA ALA A 8 -5.90 -2.72 -3.53
C ALA A 8 -6.49 -4.14 -3.48
N GLY A 9 -6.86 -4.72 -4.62
CA GLY A 9 -7.33 -6.09 -4.68
C GLY A 9 -6.27 -7.13 -4.54
N ARG A 10 -5.11 -6.88 -5.15
CA ARG A 10 -3.94 -7.71 -4.95
C ARG A 10 -3.51 -7.70 -3.48
N PHE A 11 -3.49 -6.54 -2.84
CA PHE A 11 -3.14 -6.42 -1.42
C PHE A 11 -4.17 -7.07 -0.50
N ALA A 12 -5.46 -6.95 -0.80
CA ALA A 12 -6.49 -7.71 -0.10
C ALA A 12 -6.25 -9.23 -0.20
N ALA A 13 -5.89 -9.74 -1.38
CA ALA A 13 -5.58 -11.16 -1.56
C ALA A 13 -4.30 -11.61 -0.83
N PHE A 14 -3.33 -10.71 -0.62
CA PHE A 14 -2.15 -10.94 0.20
C PHE A 14 -2.50 -11.01 1.68
N ILE A 15 -3.34 -10.08 2.14
CA ILE A 15 -3.86 -10.03 3.50
C ILE A 15 -4.70 -11.27 3.83
N ASP A 16 -5.52 -11.74 2.88
CA ASP A 16 -6.34 -12.94 3.05
C ASP A 16 -5.47 -14.20 3.25
N ARG A 17 -4.34 -14.29 2.55
CA ARG A 17 -3.36 -15.37 2.71
C ARG A 17 -2.52 -15.25 3.99
N ALA A 18 -2.12 -14.02 4.32
CA ALA A 18 -1.32 -13.65 5.48
C ALA A 18 0.04 -14.38 5.58
N ASP A 19 0.68 -14.64 4.44
CA ASP A 19 1.97 -15.35 4.35
C ASP A 19 3.18 -14.39 4.30
N ARG A 20 4.34 -14.85 4.78
CA ARG A 20 5.56 -14.03 4.86
C ARG A 20 6.02 -13.50 3.50
N GLU A 21 5.97 -14.33 2.46
CA GLU A 21 6.40 -13.95 1.11
C GLU A 21 5.58 -12.78 0.56
N GLU A 22 4.32 -12.65 1.00
CA GLU A 22 3.44 -11.58 0.57
C GLU A 22 3.81 -10.22 1.17
N MET A 23 4.46 -10.17 2.34
CA MET A 23 4.96 -8.90 2.89
C MET A 23 6.06 -8.30 2.03
N GLU A 24 6.95 -9.13 1.51
CA GLU A 24 8.01 -8.68 0.59
C GLU A 24 7.40 -8.16 -0.72
N ALA A 25 6.40 -8.87 -1.25
CA ALA A 25 5.66 -8.45 -2.43
C ALA A 25 4.94 -7.10 -2.22
N VAL A 26 4.28 -6.90 -1.07
CA VAL A 26 3.66 -5.61 -0.70
C VAL A 26 4.70 -4.50 -0.71
N GLN A 27 5.86 -4.70 -0.08
CA GLN A 27 6.91 -3.68 -0.02
C GLN A 27 7.40 -3.28 -1.43
N GLY A 28 7.64 -4.26 -2.28
CA GLY A 28 8.06 -4.03 -3.66
C GLY A 28 7.03 -3.25 -4.48
N ASP A 29 5.76 -3.65 -4.37
CA ASP A 29 4.65 -2.97 -5.06
C ASP A 29 4.45 -1.53 -4.58
N LEU A 30 4.57 -1.28 -3.27
CA LEU A 30 4.45 0.08 -2.71
C LEU A 30 5.52 1.02 -3.27
N LEU A 31 6.78 0.58 -3.31
CA LEU A 31 7.87 1.38 -3.87
C LEU A 31 7.69 1.61 -5.36
N ARG A 32 7.26 0.60 -6.12
CA ARG A 32 6.97 0.75 -7.56
C ARG A 32 5.88 1.80 -7.79
N ILE A 33 4.72 1.64 -7.13
CA ILE A 33 3.57 2.55 -7.26
C ILE A 33 3.97 3.98 -6.92
N ALA A 34 4.69 4.19 -5.81
CA ALA A 34 5.16 5.50 -5.45
C ALA A 34 6.09 6.06 -6.55
N LEU A 35 7.13 5.34 -6.93
CA LEU A 35 8.17 5.83 -7.84
C LEU A 35 7.73 6.02 -9.30
N GLU A 36 6.55 5.51 -9.69
CA GLU A 36 5.89 5.88 -10.95
C GLU A 36 5.47 7.35 -10.99
N ARG A 37 5.35 8.02 -9.84
CA ARG A 37 5.07 9.45 -9.76
C ARG A 37 6.39 10.26 -9.73
N PRO A 38 6.53 11.28 -10.61
CA PRO A 38 7.79 11.98 -10.79
C PRO A 38 8.14 12.89 -9.59
N ASP A 39 7.13 13.52 -9.00
CA ASP A 39 7.29 14.51 -7.94
C ASP A 39 6.84 13.99 -6.55
N PRO A 40 7.39 14.51 -5.45
CA PRO A 40 7.10 14.02 -4.10
C PRO A 40 5.64 14.12 -3.67
N ALA A 41 4.90 15.13 -4.15
CA ALA A 41 3.50 15.31 -3.80
C ALA A 41 2.63 14.23 -4.46
N GLY A 42 2.87 13.95 -5.75
CA GLY A 42 2.23 12.85 -6.48
C GLY A 42 2.50 11.49 -5.85
N ARG A 43 3.74 11.25 -5.38
CA ARG A 43 4.10 10.00 -4.67
C ARG A 43 3.30 9.82 -3.38
N ALA A 44 3.19 10.88 -2.58
CA ALA A 44 2.43 10.86 -1.33
C ALA A 44 0.93 10.64 -1.59
N GLN A 45 0.38 11.34 -2.58
CA GLN A 45 -1.02 11.21 -2.97
C GLN A 45 -1.35 9.80 -3.48
N ALA A 46 -0.42 9.15 -4.19
CA ALA A 46 -0.58 7.77 -4.63
C ALA A 46 -0.74 6.80 -3.44
N MET A 47 0.07 6.97 -2.39
CA MET A 47 -0.04 6.16 -1.17
C MET A 47 -1.37 6.39 -0.43
N ASP A 48 -1.81 7.65 -0.32
CA ASP A 48 -3.12 7.97 0.29
C ASP A 48 -4.28 7.34 -0.48
N SER A 49 -4.22 7.41 -1.82
CA SER A 49 -5.26 6.87 -2.70
C SER A 49 -5.31 5.33 -2.66
N LEU A 50 -4.15 4.68 -2.57
CA LEU A 50 -4.03 3.24 -2.40
C LEU A 50 -4.57 2.80 -1.03
N GLN A 51 -4.22 3.50 0.05
CA GLN A 51 -4.72 3.21 1.39
C GLN A 51 -6.24 3.32 1.47
N ALA A 52 -6.81 4.38 0.89
CA ALA A 52 -8.27 4.55 0.82
C ALA A 52 -8.92 3.39 0.06
N ALA A 53 -8.39 3.03 -1.13
CA ALA A 53 -8.91 1.92 -1.92
C ALA A 53 -8.83 0.57 -1.20
N LEU A 54 -7.75 0.31 -0.45
CA LEU A 54 -7.60 -0.90 0.35
C LEU A 54 -8.59 -0.92 1.52
N SER A 55 -8.75 0.21 2.21
CA SER A 55 -9.65 0.36 3.37
C SER A 55 -11.11 0.18 2.98
N ASP A 56 -11.51 0.67 1.81
CA ASP A 56 -12.87 0.50 1.27
C ASP A 56 -13.22 -0.98 1.03
N ARG A 57 -12.23 -1.81 0.73
CA ARG A 57 -12.40 -3.23 0.40
C ARG A 57 -12.39 -4.14 1.63
N ILE A 58 -11.64 -3.78 2.66
CA ILE A 58 -11.44 -4.65 3.82
C ILE A 58 -12.56 -4.46 4.85
N ARG A 59 -12.95 -5.57 5.49
CA ARG A 59 -13.90 -5.59 6.60
C ARG A 59 -13.21 -6.29 7.79
N PRO A 60 -12.55 -5.54 8.68
CA PRO A 60 -11.71 -6.11 9.75
C PRO A 60 -12.44 -7.11 10.66
N ASP A 61 -13.74 -6.89 10.89
CA ASP A 61 -14.56 -7.73 11.77
C ASP A 61 -14.76 -9.16 11.24
N ALA A 62 -14.55 -9.40 9.95
CA ALA A 62 -14.65 -10.71 9.32
C ALA A 62 -13.30 -11.46 9.24
N MET A 63 -12.21 -10.86 9.72
CA MET A 63 -10.85 -11.38 9.58
C MET A 63 -10.40 -12.15 10.81
N SER A 64 -9.59 -13.19 10.60
CA SER A 64 -8.88 -13.85 11.69
C SER A 64 -7.83 -12.91 12.33
N PRO A 65 -7.38 -13.16 13.57
CA PRO A 65 -6.37 -12.32 14.23
C PRO A 65 -5.06 -12.19 13.42
N LEU A 66 -4.65 -13.25 12.72
CA LEU A 66 -3.45 -13.23 11.88
C LEU A 66 -3.64 -12.28 10.69
N GLN A 67 -4.77 -12.38 10.00
CA GLN A 67 -5.10 -11.50 8.88
C GLN A 67 -5.21 -10.04 9.34
N GLN A 68 -5.77 -9.77 10.53
CA GLN A 68 -5.81 -8.43 11.11
C GLN A 68 -4.41 -7.88 11.38
N ALA A 69 -3.51 -8.69 11.98
CA ALA A 69 -2.13 -8.28 12.20
C ALA A 69 -1.40 -7.99 10.89
N PHE A 70 -1.64 -8.82 9.87
CA PHE A 70 -1.10 -8.60 8.52
C PHE A 70 -1.62 -7.30 7.91
N TYR A 71 -2.92 -7.04 8.01
CA TYR A 71 -3.52 -5.80 7.51
C TYR A 71 -2.94 -4.56 8.18
N VAL A 72 -2.78 -4.56 9.50
CA VAL A 72 -2.15 -3.45 10.24
C VAL A 72 -0.71 -3.24 9.79
N ALA A 73 0.04 -4.30 9.55
CA ALA A 73 1.39 -4.19 9.00
C ALA A 73 1.40 -3.59 7.59
N VAL A 74 0.48 -3.99 6.71
CA VAL A 74 0.34 -3.41 5.37
C VAL A 74 0.00 -1.91 5.44
N LEU A 75 -0.95 -1.50 6.29
CA LEU A 75 -1.26 -0.09 6.51
C LEU A 75 -0.03 0.70 6.99
N SER A 76 0.71 0.13 7.94
CA SER A 76 1.93 0.74 8.45
C SER A 76 3.01 0.88 7.37
N MET A 77 3.12 -0.11 6.48
CA MET A 77 4.05 -0.05 5.34
C MET A 77 3.66 1.02 4.33
N ILE A 78 2.35 1.20 4.05
CA ILE A 78 1.87 2.28 3.18
C ILE A 78 2.27 3.64 3.78
N GLU A 79 1.99 3.85 5.07
CA GLU A 79 2.30 5.10 5.76
C GLU A 79 3.81 5.38 5.80
N ARG A 80 4.64 4.39 6.13
CA ARG A 80 6.11 4.55 6.12
C ARG A 80 6.65 4.80 4.72
N THR A 81 6.08 4.15 3.70
CA THR A 81 6.47 4.41 2.31
C THR A 81 6.13 5.84 1.93
N LYS A 82 4.92 6.32 2.25
CA LYS A 82 4.50 7.72 2.04
C LYS A 82 5.49 8.69 2.65
N GLU A 83 5.84 8.51 3.93
CA GLU A 83 6.79 9.38 4.63
C GLU A 83 8.17 9.41 3.96
N ALA A 84 8.66 8.26 3.50
CA ALA A 84 9.96 8.13 2.85
C ALA A 84 9.97 8.82 1.48
N VAL A 85 8.96 8.58 0.64
CA VAL A 85 8.92 9.08 -0.74
C VAL A 85 8.53 10.55 -0.85
N ALA A 86 7.77 11.08 0.13
CA ALA A 86 7.41 12.50 0.21
C ALA A 86 8.61 13.40 0.54
N LYS A 87 9.65 12.84 1.18
CA LYS A 87 10.89 13.55 1.53
C LYS A 87 12.00 13.35 0.51
N ALA A 88 11.86 12.37 -0.38
CA ALA A 88 12.83 12.08 -1.41
C ALA A 88 12.79 13.16 -2.50
N PRO A 89 13.95 13.64 -2.99
CA PRO A 89 13.97 14.59 -4.09
C PRO A 89 13.27 14.03 -5.35
N ALA A 90 12.74 14.94 -6.18
CA ALA A 90 12.25 14.58 -7.51
C ALA A 90 13.39 13.94 -8.32
N ARG A 91 13.07 13.01 -9.21
CA ARG A 91 14.07 12.53 -10.18
C ARG A 91 14.45 13.71 -11.06
N ALA A 92 15.74 14.02 -11.16
CA ALA A 92 16.22 14.92 -12.21
C ALA A 92 16.09 14.17 -13.55
N GLU A 93 15.38 14.78 -14.50
CA GLU A 93 15.28 14.31 -15.89
C GLU A 93 16.59 14.49 -16.65
#